data_AF-A0A3D4FSA9-F1
#
_entry.id   AF-A0A3D4FSA9-F1
#
_cell.length_a   1.000
_cell.length_b   1.000
_cell.length_c   1.000
_cell.angle_alpha   90.00
_cell.angle_beta   90.00
_cell.angle_gamma   90.00
#
_symmetry.space_group_name_H-M   'P 1'
#
loop_
_entity.id
_entity.type
_entity.pdbx_description
1 polymer ?
#
loop_
_entity_poly.entity_id
_entity_poly.type
_entity_poly.pdbx_seq_one_letter_code
_entity_poly.pdbx_strand_id
1 'polypeptide(L)' 'PITGGRLDLGPWEQLFYAEFDGQRRKRVIVKVMGV' A
#
# COMPACT_ATOMS: atom_id res chain seq x y z
N PRO A 1 -9.47 0.63 -1.38
CA PRO A 1 -10.59 -0.13 -0.76
C PRO A 1 -10.29 -1.64 -0.76
N ILE A 2 -11.01 -2.42 0.04
CA ILE A 2 -10.97 -3.88 -0.06
C ILE A 2 -12.37 -4.37 -0.41
N THR A 3 -12.50 -4.98 -1.59
CA THR A 3 -13.77 -5.50 -2.12
C THR A 3 -13.57 -6.98 -2.41
N GLY A 4 -14.42 -7.86 -1.85
CA GLY A 4 -14.27 -9.32 -2.01
C GLY A 4 -12.92 -9.87 -1.54
N GLY A 5 -12.30 -9.24 -0.53
CA GLY A 5 -10.99 -9.63 0.00
C GLY A 5 -9.78 -9.20 -0.86
N ARG A 6 -9.98 -8.36 -1.88
CA ARG A 6 -8.90 -7.84 -2.74
C ARG A 6 -8.83 -6.32 -2.68
N LEU A 7 -7.61 -5.77 -2.81
CA LEU A 7 -7.43 -4.34 -3.00
C LEU A 7 -8.11 -3.94 -4.30
N ASP A 8 -9.09 -3.06 -4.18
CA ASP A 8 -9.91 -2.58 -5.29
C ASP A 8 -9.19 -1.41 -5.95
N LEU A 9 -8.26 -1.74 -6.84
CA LEU A 9 -7.46 -0.81 -7.63
C LEU A 9 -7.95 -0.81 -9.07
N GLY A 10 -8.04 0.38 -9.67
CA GLY A 10 -8.28 0.56 -11.10
C GLY A 10 -7.12 0.07 -11.97
N PRO A 11 -7.30 0.00 -13.29
CA PRO A 11 -6.35 -0.62 -14.22
C PRO A 11 -4.97 0.06 -14.27
N TRP A 12 -4.88 1.30 -13.78
CA TRP A 12 -3.65 2.11 -13.78
C TRP A 12 -3.23 2.55 -12.37
N GLU A 13 -3.91 2.07 -11.32
CA GLU A 13 -3.57 2.42 -9.95
C GLU A 13 -2.54 1.44 -9.38
N GLN A 14 -1.52 1.97 -8.70
CA GLN A 14 -0.46 1.16 -8.12
C GLN A 14 0.06 1.79 -6.82
N LEU A 15 0.39 0.94 -5.85
CA LEU A 15 1.02 1.34 -4.59
C LEU A 15 2.54 1.39 -4.76
N PHE A 16 3.12 2.54 -4.42
CA PHE A 16 4.57 2.74 -4.42
C PHE A 16 5.07 3.06 -3.03
N TYR A 17 6.20 2.46 -2.67
CA TYR A 17 7.04 3.01 -1.62
C TYR A 17 8.10 3.91 -2.28
N ALA A 18 7.83 5.21 -2.29
CA ALA A 18 8.78 6.20 -2.81
C ALA A 18 9.77 6.61 -1.71
N GLU A 19 11.01 6.14 -1.84
CA GLU A 19 12.14 6.46 -0.95
C GLU A 19 13.04 7.52 -1.61
N PHE A 20 13.51 8.48 -0.82
CA PHE A 20 14.26 9.64 -1.32
C PHE A 20 15.64 9.83 -0.70
N ASP A 21 16.00 9.11 0.37
CA ASP A 21 17.25 9.36 1.12
C ASP A 21 18.06 8.08 1.44
N GLY A 22 17.58 6.91 1.01
CA GLY A 22 18.32 5.64 1.05
C GLY A 22 18.98 5.26 2.39
N GLN A 23 19.91 4.29 2.29
CA GLN A 23 20.91 3.86 3.30
C GLN A 23 20.45 3.62 4.75
N ARG A 24 19.15 3.54 5.02
CA ARG A 24 18.59 3.28 6.35
C ARG A 24 17.37 2.38 6.26
N ARG A 25 17.17 1.56 7.28
CA ARG A 25 16.01 0.66 7.35
C ARG A 25 14.75 1.47 7.66
N LYS A 26 13.85 1.60 6.68
CA LYS A 26 12.53 2.20 6.84
C LYS A 26 11.44 1.14 6.78
N ARG A 27 10.25 1.46 7.30
CA ARG A 27 9.12 0.54 7.42
C ARG A 27 7.85 1.23 6.93
N VAL A 28 7.01 0.48 6.24
CA VAL A 28 5.64 0.88 5.89
C VAL A 28 4.70 0.06 6.75
N ILE A 29 3.68 0.71 7.32
CA ILE A 29 2.64 0.05 8.10
C ILE A 29 1.37 0.00 7.24
N VAL A 30 0.80 -1.18 7.09
CA VAL A 30 -0.51 -1.36 6.47
C VAL A 30 -1.46 -1.85 7.55
N LYS A 31 -2.60 -1.16 7.70
CA LYS A 31 -3.66 -1.54 8.63
C LYS A 31 -4.97 -1.63 7.87
N VAL A 32 -5.65 -2.75 8.06
CA VAL A 32 -6.95 -3.05 7.44
C VAL A 32 -7.99 -3.12 8.55
N MET A 33 -9.12 -2.47 8.33
CA MET A 33 -10.29 -2.51 9.21
C MET A 33 -11.53 -2.66 8.31
N GLY A 34 -12.53 -3.39 8.80
CA GLY A 34 -13.78 -3.68 8.09
C GLY A 34 -14.78 -4.33 9.04
N VAL A 35 -15.97 -4.61 8.53
CA VAL A 35 -17.06 -5.32 9.22
C VAL A 35 -17.21 -6.71 8.61
#